data_AF-A0AA88EFV2-F1
#
_entry.id   AF-A0AA88EFV2-F1
#
_cell.length_a   1.000
_cell.length_b   1.000
_cell.length_c   1.000
_cell.angle_alpha   90.00
_cell.angle_beta   90.00
_cell.angle_gamma   90.00
#
_symmetry.space_group_name_H-M   'P 1'
#
loop_
_entity.id
_entity.type
_entity.pdbx_description
1 polymer ?
#
loop_
_entity_poly.entity_id
_entity_poly.type
_entity_poly.pdbx_seq_one_letter_code
_entity_poly.pdbx_strand_id
1 'polypeptide(L)'
;MVGARGLSIAWGDTPQYWKWISLPESRFPEVAKLSYVLWLHVIAKVETRILSPQTTYVAYFVFKLAERKHGFENRPVQLFQDEQMTAHPRLHSCSSSIIKLD
;
A
#
# COMPACT_ATOMS: atom_id res chain seq x y z
N MET A 1 -11.40 9.09 0.90
CA MET A 1 -10.72 7.78 0.81
C MET A 1 -9.77 7.84 -0.37
N VAL A 2 -8.56 7.31 -0.22
CA VAL A 2 -7.51 7.35 -1.25
C VAL A 2 -7.41 5.95 -1.84
N GLY A 3 -7.64 5.81 -3.14
CA GLY A 3 -7.46 4.53 -3.84
C GLY A 3 -6.01 4.31 -4.24
N ALA A 4 -5.69 3.12 -4.76
CA ALA A 4 -4.32 2.74 -5.12
C ALA A 4 -3.58 3.74 -6.02
N ARG A 5 -4.28 4.45 -6.93
CA ARG A 5 -3.70 5.49 -7.80
C ARG A 5 -3.26 6.76 -7.07
N GLY A 6 -3.80 7.01 -5.87
CA GLY A 6 -3.37 8.11 -5.01
C GLY A 6 -2.19 7.76 -4.10
N LEU A 7 -1.68 6.53 -4.16
CA LEU A 7 -0.55 6.06 -3.38
C LEU A 7 0.75 6.18 -4.20
N SER A 8 1.85 6.50 -3.52
CA SER A 8 3.19 6.36 -4.10
C SER A 8 3.70 4.95 -3.80
N ILE A 9 3.70 4.11 -4.83
CA ILE A 9 4.07 2.70 -4.74
C ILE A 9 5.46 2.53 -5.38
N ALA A 10 6.40 1.92 -4.65
CA ALA A 10 7.70 1.59 -5.20
C ALA A 10 7.53 0.71 -6.46
N TRP A 11 8.09 1.17 -7.58
CA TRP A 11 7.97 0.52 -8.89
C TRP A 11 6.53 0.43 -9.44
N GLY A 12 5.59 1.23 -8.94
CA GLY A 12 4.16 1.16 -9.33
C GLY A 12 3.89 1.29 -10.83
N ASP A 13 4.80 1.94 -11.56
CA ASP A 13 4.73 2.13 -13.02
C ASP A 13 5.49 1.05 -13.81
N THR A 14 6.05 0.03 -13.13
CA THR A 14 6.82 -1.06 -13.75
C THR A 14 5.94 -2.31 -13.89
N PRO A 15 5.45 -2.64 -15.12
CA PRO A 15 4.46 -3.71 -15.34
C PRO A 15 4.93 -5.12 -14.93
N GLN A 16 6.24 -5.32 -14.84
CA GLN A 16 6.87 -6.55 -14.38
C GLN A 16 6.53 -6.83 -12.90
N TYR A 17 6.36 -5.78 -12.10
CA TYR A 17 6.10 -5.86 -10.67
C TYR A 17 4.62 -5.60 -10.35
N TRP A 18 4.00 -4.65 -11.04
CA TRP A 18 2.63 -4.22 -10.75
C TRP A 18 1.73 -4.30 -11.98
N LYS A 19 0.50 -4.75 -11.77
CA LYS A 19 -0.55 -4.71 -12.78
C LYS A 19 -1.71 -3.88 -12.26
N TRP A 20 -2.11 -2.88 -13.02
CA TRP A 20 -3.31 -2.11 -12.75
C TRP A 20 -4.49 -2.86 -13.37
N ILE A 21 -5.46 -3.24 -12.55
CA ILE A 21 -6.62 -4.04 -12.97
C ILE A 21 -7.90 -3.45 -12.41
N SER A 22 -9.04 -3.71 -13.05
CA SER A 22 -10.35 -3.42 -12.49
C SER A 22 -10.89 -4.65 -11.77
N LEU A 23 -11.49 -4.44 -10.59
CA LEU A 23 -12.17 -5.48 -9.82
C LEU A 23 -13.62 -5.07 -9.59
N PRO A 24 -14.61 -5.91 -9.93
CA PRO A 24 -16.02 -5.62 -9.70
C PRO A 24 -16.35 -5.35 -8.23
N GLU A 25 -15.60 -5.95 -7.30
CA GLU A 25 -15.78 -5.74 -5.86
C GLU A 25 -15.14 -4.45 -5.32
N SER A 26 -14.26 -3.79 -6.09
CA SER A 26 -13.60 -2.57 -5.66
C SER A 26 -14.48 -1.35 -5.91
N ARG A 27 -14.39 -0.39 -4.99
CA ARG A 27 -15.04 0.92 -5.10
C ARG A 27 -14.21 1.93 -5.91
N PHE A 28 -13.00 1.55 -6.32
CA PHE A 28 -12.12 2.33 -7.19
C PHE A 28 -12.05 1.70 -8.59
N PRO A 29 -11.85 2.51 -9.65
CA PRO A 29 -11.84 2.01 -11.03
C PRO A 29 -10.66 1.08 -11.32
N GLU A 30 -9.54 1.28 -10.61
CA GLU A 30 -8.33 0.49 -10.74
C GLU A 30 -7.73 0.18 -9.36
N VAL A 31 -7.24 -1.05 -9.23
CA VAL A 31 -6.47 -1.54 -8.09
C VAL A 31 -5.08 -1.95 -8.53
N ALA A 32 -4.10 -1.81 -7.64
CA ALA A 32 -2.74 -2.27 -7.89
C ALA A 32 -2.60 -3.74 -7.47
N LYS A 33 -2.34 -4.64 -8.44
CA LYS A 33 -2.04 -6.05 -8.21
C LYS A 33 -0.52 -6.27 -8.28
N LEU A 34 0.07 -6.60 -7.14
CA LEU A 34 1.49 -6.96 -7.03
C LEU A 34 1.75 -8.35 -7.62
N SER A 35 2.84 -8.52 -8.37
CA SER A 35 3.28 -9.81 -8.92
C SER A 35 4.35 -10.45 -8.04
N TYR A 36 5.57 -9.90 -8.02
CA TYR A 36 6.68 -10.40 -7.21
C TYR A 36 7.69 -9.26 -6.94
N VAL A 37 8.05 -9.06 -5.68
CA VAL A 37 9.12 -8.13 -5.25
C VAL A 37 9.82 -8.69 -4.01
N LEU A 38 11.04 -8.23 -3.74
CA LEU A 38 11.79 -8.57 -2.52
C LEU A 38 11.38 -7.72 -1.31
N TRP A 39 10.77 -6.56 -1.53
CA TRP A 39 10.28 -5.66 -0.50
C TRP A 39 9.12 -4.82 -1.04
N LEU A 40 8.21 -4.41 -0.15
CA LEU A 40 7.07 -3.56 -0.46
C LEU A 40 7.22 -2.23 0.26
N HIS A 41 7.03 -1.14 -0.47
CA HIS A 41 6.97 0.20 0.11
C HIS A 41 5.90 1.02 -0.60
N VAL A 42 4.96 1.49 0.21
CA VAL A 42 3.77 2.21 -0.20
C VAL A 42 3.66 3.41 0.73
N ILE A 43 3.55 4.60 0.14
CA ILE A 43 3.42 5.86 0.87
C ILE A 43 2.05 6.44 0.52
N ALA A 44 1.27 6.73 1.55
CA ALA A 44 0.04 7.51 1.44
C ALA A 44 0.30 8.93 1.95
N LYS A 45 -0.09 9.94 1.17
CA LYS A 45 -0.10 11.33 1.64
C LYS A 45 -1.53 11.71 2.01
N VAL A 46 -1.72 12.12 3.25
CA VAL A 46 -3.00 12.59 3.75
C VAL A 46 -2.85 14.06 4.10
N GLU A 47 -3.64 14.92 3.47
CA GLU A 47 -3.65 16.33 3.83
C GLU A 47 -4.37 16.48 5.18
N THR A 48 -3.64 16.90 6.20
CA THR A 48 -4.21 17.06 7.56
C THR A 48 -4.99 18.37 7.71
N ARG A 49 -4.78 19.34 6.81
CA ARG A 49 -5.46 20.66 6.82
C ARG A 49 -6.96 20.56 6.58
N ILE A 50 -7.40 19.51 5.90
CA ILE A 50 -8.83 19.24 5.66
C ILE A 50 -9.49 18.49 6.83
N LEU A 51 -8.71 18.07 7.84
CA LEU A 51 -9.23 17.39 9.02
C LEU A 51 -9.65 18.43 10.06
N SER A 52 -10.75 18.14 10.76
CA SER A 52 -11.24 18.98 11.84
C SER A 52 -10.25 18.98 13.02
N PRO A 53 -9.94 20.14 13.61
CA PRO A 53 -9.11 20.22 14.80
C PRO A 53 -9.70 19.38 15.96
N GLN A 54 -8.83 18.91 16.86
CA GLN A 54 -9.21 18.21 18.10
C GLN A 54 -10.08 16.96 17.89
N THR A 55 -10.05 16.38 16.69
CA THR A 55 -10.81 15.17 16.37
C THR A 55 -9.85 14.00 16.20
N THR A 56 -10.16 12.87 16.83
CA THR A 56 -9.39 11.64 16.66
C THR A 56 -9.81 10.96 15.35
N TYR A 57 -8.84 10.75 14.46
CA TYR A 57 -9.04 10.04 13.20
C TYR A 57 -8.37 8.67 13.26
N VAL A 58 -8.98 7.69 12.60
CA VAL A 58 -8.39 6.35 12.39
C VAL A 58 -8.12 6.19 10.90
N ALA A 59 -6.90 5.79 10.55
CA ALA A 59 -6.53 5.45 9.20
C ALA A 59 -6.55 3.92 9.03
N TYR A 60 -7.18 3.46 7.95
CA TYR A 60 -7.21 2.04 7.58
C TYR A 60 -6.46 1.84 6.28
N PHE A 61 -5.55 0.86 6.28
CA PHE A 61 -4.92 0.37 5.05
C PHE A 61 -5.59 -0.94 4.66
N VAL A 62 -6.43 -0.90 3.62
CA VAL A 62 -7.24 -2.03 3.18
C VAL A 62 -6.60 -2.67 1.96
N PHE A 63 -6.39 -3.99 2.02
CA PHE A 63 -5.85 -4.76 0.91
C PHE A 63 -6.36 -6.19 0.94
N LYS A 64 -6.34 -6.83 -0.23
CA LYS A 64 -6.69 -8.24 -0.39
C LYS A 64 -5.44 -9.04 -0.74
N LEU A 65 -5.18 -10.07 0.05
CA LEU A 65 -4.17 -11.08 -0.28
C LEU A 65 -4.74 -12.03 -1.33
N ALA A 66 -3.93 -12.40 -2.32
CA ALA A 66 -4.32 -13.49 -3.22
C ALA A 66 -4.24 -14.84 -2.50
N GLU A 67 -4.87 -15.85 -3.11
CA GLU A 67 -4.85 -17.24 -2.64
C GLU A 67 -3.42 -17.76 -2.45
N ARG A 68 -2.51 -17.41 -3.36
CA ARG A 68 -1.07 -17.67 -3.22
C ARG A 68 -0.39 -16.46 -2.59
N LYS A 69 -0.01 -16.61 -1.32
CA LYS A 69 0.63 -15.59 -0.49
C LYS A 69 1.78 -16.20 0.31
N HIS A 70 2.91 -15.50 0.37
CA HIS A 70 4.06 -15.79 1.23
C HIS A 70 4.65 -14.48 1.78
N GLY A 71 5.41 -14.54 2.87
CA GLY A 71 6.11 -13.35 3.40
C GLY A 71 5.26 -12.42 4.29
N PHE A 72 4.00 -12.78 4.57
CA PHE A 72 3.10 -12.11 5.53
C PHE A 72 2.89 -12.93 6.81
N GLU A 73 3.62 -14.04 6.97
CA GLU A 73 3.40 -15.03 8.04
C GLU A 73 3.77 -14.49 9.44
N ASN A 74 4.86 -13.71 9.53
CA ASN A 74 5.40 -13.27 10.82
C ASN A 74 5.15 -11.78 11.13
N ARG A 75 5.09 -10.93 10.10
CA ARG A 75 4.86 -9.49 10.22
C ARG A 75 4.08 -9.00 9.00
N PRO A 76 2.76 -8.78 9.12
CA PRO A 76 1.94 -8.47 7.96
C PRO A 76 2.22 -7.06 7.41
N VAL A 77 2.30 -6.03 8.26
CA VAL A 77 2.58 -4.65 7.86
C VAL A 77 3.30 -3.92 8.99
N GLN A 78 4.27 -3.06 8.65
CA GLN A 78 4.85 -2.10 9.58
C GLN A 78 4.46 -0.70 9.15
N LEU A 79 3.89 0.09 10.08
CA LEU A 79 3.52 1.47 9.84
C LEU A 79 4.66 2.39 10.29
N PHE A 80 4.99 3.36 9.45
CA PHE A 80 5.91 4.43 9.76
C PHE A 80 5.15 5.74 9.62
N GLN A 81 5.12 6.54 10.68
CA GLN A 81 4.64 7.91 10.62
C GLN A 81 5.88 8.80 10.52
N ASP A 82 6.00 9.50 9.41
CA ASP A 82 7.11 10.44 9.19
C ASP A 82 6.53 11.83 8.94
N GLU A 83 6.79 12.76 9.85
CA GLU A 83 6.39 14.17 9.72
C GLU A 83 7.40 14.99 8.90
N GLN A 84 8.61 14.46 8.67
CA GLN A 84 9.68 15.13 7.94
C GLN A 84 10.43 14.08 7.12
N MET A 85 10.04 13.94 5.85
CA MET A 85 10.58 12.95 4.91
C MET A 85 12.12 12.90 4.92
N THR A 86 12.71 12.12 5.80
CA THR A 86 14.16 11.97 5.96
C THR A 86 14.53 10.52 6.22
N ALA A 87 15.30 10.00 5.27
CA ALA A 87 16.03 8.74 5.23
C ALA A 87 15.22 7.43 5.26
N HIS A 88 15.50 6.60 4.24
CA HIS A 88 14.91 5.30 3.97
C HIS A 88 14.84 4.38 5.20
N PRO A 89 13.64 3.90 5.60
CA PRO A 89 13.53 2.86 6.61
C PRO A 89 14.24 1.60 6.10
N ARG A 90 14.94 0.89 7.00
CA ARG A 90 15.53 -0.42 6.68
C ARG A 90 14.41 -1.37 6.23
N LEU A 91 14.49 -1.75 4.96
CA LEU A 91 13.51 -2.58 4.30
C LEU A 91 13.69 -4.03 4.76
N HIS A 92 12.71 -4.53 5.49
CA HIS A 92 12.64 -5.96 5.78
C HIS A 92 12.16 -6.69 4.52
N SER A 93 12.86 -7.78 4.19
CA SER A 93 12.54 -8.72 3.12
C SER A 93 11.08 -9.20 3.26
N CYS A 94 10.26 -8.91 2.25
CA CYS A 94 8.95 -9.51 2.10
C CYS A 94 9.03 -10.47 0.91
N SER A 95 9.12 -11.77 1.21
CA SER A 95 9.21 -12.81 0.19
C SER A 95 7.82 -13.16 -0.34
N SER A 96 7.50 -12.71 -1.56
CA SER A 96 6.43 -13.22 -2.44
C SER A 96 4.98 -13.24 -1.92
N SER A 97 4.25 -12.14 -2.04
CA SER A 97 2.76 -12.17 -2.02
C SER A 97 2.17 -11.33 -3.13
N ILE A 98 1.11 -11.83 -3.75
CA ILE A 98 0.24 -11.01 -4.59
C ILE A 98 -0.72 -10.26 -3.67
N ILE A 99 -0.57 -8.93 -3.63
CA ILE A 99 -1.42 -8.00 -2.88
C ILE A 99 -2.26 -7.23 -3.89
N LYS A 100 -3.52 -7.01 -3.56
CA LYS A 100 -4.42 -6.11 -4.28
C LYS A 100 -4.74 -4.94 -3.36
N LEU A 101 -4.35 -3.73 -3.76
CA LEU A 101 -4.62 -2.50 -3.00
C LEU A 101 -5.92 -1.88 -3.52
N ASP A 102 -6.91 -1.73 -2.64
CA ASP A 102 -8.21 -1.10 -2.92
C ASP A 102 -8.19 0.34 -2.38
#